data_AF-K7E6Q1-F1
#
_entry.id   AF-K7E6Q1-F1
#
_cell.length_a   1.000
_cell.length_b   1.000
_cell.length_c   1.000
_cell.angle_alpha   90.00
_cell.angle_beta   90.00
_cell.angle_gamma   90.00
#
_symmetry.space_group_name_H-M   'P 1'
#
loop_
_entity.id
_entity.type
_entity.pdbx_description
1 polymer ?
#
loop_
_entity_poly.entity_id
_entity_poly.type
_entity_poly.pdbx_seq_one_letter_code
_entity_poly.pdbx_strand_id
1 'polypeptide(L)'
;MQKEKQANGYYHCESSITVGEKNSGDPDDAELLKLSKRLVENAVLKAVQQYLEETQNKTKETEGSPAKTEGAVDGNENDNDS
;
A
#
# COMPACT_ATOMS: atom_id res chain seq x y z
N MET A 1 18.56 -34.53 -0.22
CA MET A 1 17.84 -33.27 0.12
C MET A 1 17.00 -33.47 1.39
N GLN A 2 17.63 -33.75 2.54
CA GLN A 2 16.92 -34.15 3.77
C GLN A 2 16.84 -33.03 4.83
N LYS A 3 17.51 -31.90 4.59
CA LYS A 3 17.47 -30.76 5.49
C LYS A 3 16.15 -30.01 5.32
N GLU A 4 15.62 -29.54 6.45
CA GLU A 4 14.40 -28.73 6.47
C GLU A 4 14.58 -27.46 5.64
N LYS A 5 13.51 -27.04 4.96
CA LYS A 5 13.50 -25.78 4.22
C LYS A 5 13.55 -24.61 5.19
N GLN A 6 14.03 -23.48 4.69
CA GLN A 6 13.98 -22.21 5.39
C GLN A 6 12.52 -21.73 5.53
N ALA A 7 12.23 -20.80 6.44
CA ALA A 7 10.89 -20.24 6.64
C ALA A 7 10.32 -19.53 5.39
N ASN A 8 11.19 -19.04 4.50
CA ASN A 8 10.81 -18.45 3.21
C ASN A 8 10.47 -19.51 2.13
N GLY A 9 10.47 -20.80 2.48
CA GLY A 9 10.21 -21.92 1.58
C GLY A 9 11.40 -22.34 0.70
N TYR A 10 12.56 -21.69 0.84
CA TYR A 10 13.76 -22.01 0.07
C TYR A 10 14.53 -23.19 0.67
N TYR A 11 15.33 -23.87 -0.15
CA TYR A 11 16.14 -25.00 0.32
C TYR A 11 17.20 -24.55 1.33
N HIS A 12 17.58 -25.45 2.24
CA HIS A 12 18.71 -25.22 3.12
C HIS A 12 19.99 -25.01 2.31
N CYS A 13 20.66 -23.88 2.52
CA CYS A 13 21.94 -23.55 1.90
C CYS A 13 23.05 -23.66 2.94
N GLU A 14 24.02 -24.56 2.73
CA GLU A 14 25.22 -24.64 3.59
C GLU A 14 26.24 -23.56 3.24
N SER A 15 26.32 -23.22 1.96
CA SER A 15 27.19 -22.17 1.42
C SER A 15 26.52 -21.52 0.23
N SER A 16 26.87 -20.26 -0.04
CA SER A 16 26.44 -19.54 -1.24
C SER A 16 27.63 -18.81 -1.84
N ILE A 17 27.74 -18.84 -3.17
CA ILE A 17 28.67 -18.00 -3.92
C ILE A 17 27.85 -16.93 -4.64
N THR A 18 28.33 -15.70 -4.61
CA THR A 18 27.79 -14.63 -5.46
C THR A 18 28.63 -14.59 -6.73
N VAL A 19 28.00 -14.85 -7.87
CA VAL A 19 28.67 -14.81 -9.18
C VAL A 19 28.41 -13.43 -9.80
N GLY A 20 29.48 -12.70 -10.10
CA GLY A 20 29.44 -11.33 -10.64
C GLY A 20 29.86 -10.28 -9.62
N GLU A 21 30.51 -9.22 -10.12
CA GLU A 21 30.75 -8.02 -9.34
C GLU A 21 29.37 -7.44 -8.99
N LYS A 22 29.05 -7.33 -7.69
CA LYS A 22 27.95 -6.45 -7.28
C LYS A 22 28.38 -5.09 -7.83
N ASN A 23 27.70 -4.58 -8.85
CA ASN A 23 27.90 -3.23 -9.38
C ASN A 23 27.74 -2.26 -8.20
N SER A 24 28.85 -2.05 -7.51
CA SER A 24 29.02 -1.18 -6.35
C SER A 24 29.61 0.15 -6.81
N GLY A 25 29.79 0.32 -8.13
CA GLY A 25 30.00 1.60 -8.76
C GLY A 25 28.66 2.33 -8.87
N ASP A 26 28.72 3.66 -8.81
CA ASP A 26 27.56 4.52 -8.99
C ASP A 26 26.72 4.04 -10.18
N PRO A 27 25.38 4.05 -10.06
CA PRO A 27 24.52 3.71 -11.18
C PRO A 27 24.88 4.62 -12.35
N ASP A 28 25.09 4.03 -13.53
CA ASP A 28 25.34 4.78 -14.77
C ASP A 28 24.29 5.89 -14.91
N ASP A 29 24.74 7.11 -15.25
CA ASP A 29 23.88 8.28 -15.43
C ASP A 29 22.70 7.97 -16.38
N ALA A 30 22.90 7.08 -17.37
CA ALA A 30 21.83 6.61 -18.24
C ALA A 30 20.72 5.85 -17.50
N GLU A 31 21.08 5.00 -16.53
CA GLU A 31 20.10 4.26 -15.70
C GLU A 31 19.42 5.18 -14.70
N LEU A 32 20.15 6.16 -14.15
CA LEU A 32 19.57 7.14 -13.24
C LEU A 32 18.54 8.03 -13.96
N LEU A 33 18.81 8.43 -15.21
CA LEU A 33 17.87 9.17 -16.05
C LEU A 33 16.63 8.33 -16.43
N LYS A 34 16.82 7.04 -16.73
CA LYS A 34 15.68 6.14 -16.99
C LYS A 34 14.79 5.99 -15.75
N LEU A 35 15.39 5.85 -14.57
CA LEU A 35 14.66 5.74 -13.33
C LEU A 35 13.92 7.04 -12.99
N SER A 36 14.60 8.18 -13.07
CA SER A 36 13.99 9.49 -12.79
C SER A 36 12.81 9.77 -13.70
N LYS A 37 12.90 9.44 -15.00
CA LYS A 37 11.78 9.51 -15.95
C LYS A 37 10.59 8.68 -15.47
N ARG A 38 10.80 7.40 -15.13
CA ARG A 38 9.71 6.52 -14.67
C ARG A 38 9.05 7.03 -13.39
N LEU A 39 9.84 7.57 -12.46
CA LEU A 39 9.32 8.11 -11.20
C LEU A 39 8.44 9.33 -11.46
N VAL A 40 8.90 10.27 -12.30
CA VAL A 40 8.11 11.45 -12.68
C VAL A 40 6.85 11.06 -13.43
N GLU A 41 6.96 10.18 -14.43
CA GLU A 41 5.82 9.71 -15.21
C GLU A 41 4.75 9.06 -14.33
N ASN A 42 5.15 8.17 -13.42
CA ASN A 42 4.22 7.54 -12.48
C ASN A 42 3.60 8.55 -11.50
N ALA A 43 4.38 9.50 -10.98
CA ALA A 43 3.88 10.52 -10.06
C ALA A 43 2.86 11.44 -10.75
N VAL A 44 3.14 11.84 -12.00
CA VAL A 44 2.23 12.66 -12.81
C VAL A 44 0.95 11.91 -13.11
N LEU A 45 1.03 10.65 -13.53
CA LEU A 45 -0.17 9.84 -13.78
C LEU A 45 -1.05 9.72 -12.54
N LYS A 46 -0.46 9.48 -11.37
CA LYS A 46 -1.19 9.45 -10.09
C LYS A 46 -1.80 10.81 -9.74
N ALA A 47 -1.07 11.90 -9.94
CA ALA A 47 -1.57 13.24 -9.66
C ALA A 47 -2.74 13.62 -10.58
N VAL A 48 -2.69 13.24 -11.85
CA VAL A 48 -3.81 13.45 -12.79
C VAL A 48 -5.02 12.63 -12.38
N GLN A 49 -4.83 11.36 -12.02
CA GLN A 49 -5.92 10.53 -11.53
C GLN A 49 -6.55 11.11 -10.27
N GLN A 50 -5.73 11.50 -9.29
CA GLN A 50 -6.20 12.11 -8.05
C GLN A 50 -6.97 13.40 -8.31
N TYR A 51 -6.50 14.26 -9.22
CA TYR A 51 -7.22 15.48 -9.59
C TYR A 51 -8.62 15.17 -10.13
N LEU A 52 -8.75 14.17 -11.00
CA LEU A 52 -10.04 13.77 -11.56
C LEU A 52 -10.96 13.20 -10.46
N GLU A 53 -10.44 12.38 -9.56
CA GLU A 53 -11.19 11.84 -8.42
C GLU A 53 -11.68 12.97 -7.49
N GLU A 54 -10.82 13.90 -7.11
CA GLU A 54 -11.16 15.00 -6.21
C GLU A 54 -12.10 16.03 -6.85
N THR A 55 -11.98 16.27 -8.16
CA THR A 55 -12.85 17.24 -8.86
C THR A 55 -14.20 16.65 -9.26
N GLN A 56 -14.28 15.34 -9.54
CA GLN A 56 -15.52 14.70 -10.01
C GLN A 56 -16.26 13.90 -8.95
N ASN A 57 -15.60 13.41 -7.88
CA ASN A 57 -16.30 12.68 -6.80
C ASN A 57 -16.80 13.61 -5.70
N LYS A 58 -16.20 14.79 -5.51
CA LYS A 58 -16.59 15.75 -4.46
C LYS A 58 -18.00 16.33 -4.65
N THR A 59 -18.55 16.28 -5.86
CA THR A 59 -19.95 16.61 -6.16
C THR A 59 -20.94 15.56 -5.68
N LYS A 60 -20.52 14.30 -5.43
CA LYS A 60 -21.44 13.23 -4.98
C LYS A 60 -21.51 13.05 -3.47
N GLU A 61 -20.46 13.42 -2.72
CA GLU A 61 -20.45 13.24 -1.26
C GLU A 61 -21.07 14.42 -0.48
N THR A 62 -21.30 15.57 -1.13
CA THR A 62 -21.90 16.75 -0.46
C THR A 62 -23.43 16.76 -0.49
N GLU A 63 -24.08 15.88 -1.27
CA GLU A 63 -25.56 15.77 -1.36
C GLU A 63 -26.13 14.51 -0.68
N GLY A 64 -25.35 13.84 0.17
CA GLY A 64 -25.68 12.48 0.65
C GLY A 64 -25.95 12.29 2.15
N SER A 65 -25.94 13.34 2.99
CA SER A 65 -26.21 13.13 4.42
C SER A 65 -27.08 14.24 5.01
N PRO A 66 -28.40 13.99 5.21
CA PRO A 66 -29.20 14.87 6.03
C PRO A 66 -28.79 14.65 7.49
N ALA A 67 -28.34 15.72 8.12
CA ALA A 67 -28.38 15.86 9.56
C ALA A 67 -29.77 15.43 10.07
N LYS A 68 -29.82 14.38 10.90
CA LYS A 68 -30.95 14.17 11.81
C LYS A 68 -30.45 14.22 13.25
N THR A 69 -30.82 15.34 13.83
CA THR A 69 -30.95 15.72 15.23
C THR A 69 -31.65 14.66 16.10
N GLU A 70 -31.10 14.53 17.32
CA GLU A 70 -31.76 14.51 18.64
C GLU A 70 -32.86 13.48 18.97
N GLY A 71 -32.66 12.77 20.10
CA GLY A 71 -33.68 12.73 21.16
C GLY A 71 -34.33 11.39 21.53
N ALA A 72 -33.92 10.85 22.70
CA ALA A 72 -34.72 10.21 23.75
C ALA A 72 -35.12 8.70 23.70
N VAL A 73 -34.82 8.03 24.85
CA VAL A 73 -35.58 6.97 25.57
C VAL A 73 -35.64 5.59 24.88
N ASP A 74 -35.31 4.45 25.51
CA ASP A 74 -35.69 3.92 26.83
C ASP A 74 -34.77 2.75 27.24
N GLY A 75 -34.63 2.49 28.54
CA GLY A 75 -33.77 1.43 29.08
C GLY A 75 -34.34 0.01 28.98
N ASN A 76 -33.48 -0.99 29.12
CA ASN A 76 -33.88 -2.27 29.71
C ASN A 76 -32.67 -2.95 30.36
N GLU A 77 -32.66 -2.93 31.69
CA GLU A 77 -31.87 -3.83 32.54
C GLU A 77 -32.29 -5.27 32.25
N ASN A 78 -31.33 -6.19 32.19
CA ASN A 78 -31.59 -7.59 32.48
C ASN A 78 -30.32 -8.18 33.11
N ASP A 79 -30.37 -8.27 34.43
CA ASP A 79 -29.53 -9.13 35.25
C ASP A 79 -29.62 -10.58 34.75
N ASN A 80 -28.49 -11.28 34.70
CA ASN A 80 -28.50 -12.72 34.51
C ASN A 80 -27.54 -13.36 35.51
N ASP A 81 -28.14 -13.88 36.59
CA ASP A 81 -27.54 -14.74 37.62
C ASP A 81 -28.01 -16.18 37.38
N SER A 82 -27.09 -17.08 37.04
CA SER A 82 -27.18 -18.55 37.19
C SER A 82 -25.84 -19.23 36.92
#